data_AF-X0VNZ4-F1
#
_entry.id   AF-X0VNZ4-F1
#
_cell.length_a   1.000
_cell.length_b   1.000
_cell.length_c   1.000
_cell.angle_alpha   90.00
_cell.angle_beta   90.00
_cell.angle_gamma   90.00
#
_symmetry.space_group_name_H-M   'P 1'
#
loop_
_entity.id
_entity.type
_entity.pdbx_description
1 polymer ?
#
loop_
_entity_poly.entity_id
_entity_poly.type
_entity_poly.pdbx_seq_one_letter_code
_entity_poly.pdbx_strand_id
1 'polypeptide(L)'
;YRCYSTATITVTSAYDSSGGGLVDWNYDGTISQSYVTGDVTVTTSNGSRDAWAGGLVSDNEGAILNCYARGDVVASGGTATSGGFVYINQAATTITNAYSTGATTGADGDAGFCQTNSGTITNCFWDTETSADAASDGGTGKTTAQMLTKATFTDAGWNFAGIWSILSTVNDGYPFLGNIARAYTIPTLFDDKGRVPKGARVRAYRNDTKRCVEEQLIDEYGNATFTELPLDVDVTFHAIWGGTT
;
A
#
# COMPACT_ATOMS: atom_id res chain seq x y z
N TYR A 1 -14.41 5.83 -6.22
CA TYR A 1 -13.61 6.91 -6.84
C TYR A 1 -12.13 6.73 -6.51
N ARG A 2 -11.22 7.17 -7.39
CA ARG A 2 -9.77 7.25 -7.12
C ARG A 2 -9.43 8.52 -6.35
N CYS A 3 -9.25 8.42 -5.06
CA CYS A 3 -8.94 9.55 -4.20
C CYS A 3 -7.72 9.21 -3.33
N TYR A 4 -6.94 10.22 -2.95
CA TYR A 4 -5.85 10.01 -2.04
C TYR A 4 -5.69 11.16 -1.06
N SER A 5 -5.25 10.83 0.16
CA SER A 5 -4.85 11.80 1.17
C SER A 5 -3.46 11.46 1.69
N THR A 6 -2.59 12.47 1.72
CA THR A 6 -1.28 12.38 2.37
C THR A 6 -1.20 13.33 3.58
N ALA A 7 -2.30 14.02 3.89
CA ALA A 7 -2.35 14.98 4.98
C ALA A 7 -2.67 14.27 6.29
N THR A 8 -2.06 14.75 7.38
CA THR A 8 -2.47 14.36 8.72
C THR A 8 -3.88 14.87 9.02
N ILE A 9 -4.75 13.98 9.48
CA ILE A 9 -6.12 14.28 9.91
C ILE A 9 -6.13 14.32 11.44
N THR A 10 -6.64 15.42 11.99
CA THR A 10 -6.78 15.59 13.44
C THR A 10 -8.21 16.01 13.77
N VAL A 11 -8.90 15.19 14.55
CA VAL A 11 -10.23 15.45 15.09
C VAL A 11 -10.11 15.66 16.59
N THR A 12 -10.52 16.84 17.07
CA THR A 12 -10.56 17.15 18.51
C THR A 12 -11.97 17.55 18.92
N SER A 13 -12.56 16.84 19.88
CA SER A 13 -13.95 17.04 20.31
C SER A 13 -14.08 17.13 21.84
N ALA A 14 -15.15 17.79 22.31
CA ALA A 14 -15.58 17.72 23.72
C ALA A 14 -16.66 16.66 23.96
N TYR A 15 -17.08 15.99 22.88
CA TYR A 15 -18.07 14.92 22.83
C TYR A 15 -17.45 13.68 22.21
N ASP A 16 -18.24 12.61 22.11
CA ASP A 16 -17.84 11.42 21.39
C ASP A 16 -17.48 11.80 19.93
N SER A 17 -16.44 11.18 19.39
CA SER A 17 -15.92 11.55 18.09
C SER A 17 -15.35 10.36 17.33
N SER A 18 -15.54 10.41 16.01
CA SER A 18 -14.97 9.49 15.05
C SER A 18 -14.11 10.22 14.02
N GLY A 19 -13.22 9.49 13.37
CA GLY A 19 -12.44 10.02 12.25
C GLY A 19 -11.87 8.94 11.35
N GLY A 20 -12.02 9.14 10.05
CA GLY A 20 -11.37 8.34 9.00
C GLY A 20 -10.37 9.16 8.19
N GLY A 21 -9.27 8.55 7.77
CA GLY A 21 -8.24 9.24 6.99
C GLY A 21 -8.70 9.73 5.61
N LEU A 22 -9.74 9.12 5.03
CA LEU A 22 -10.37 9.56 3.77
C LEU A 22 -11.83 9.94 3.96
N VAL A 23 -12.60 9.11 4.67
CA VAL A 23 -14.03 9.31 4.91
C VAL A 23 -14.34 8.89 6.34
N ASP A 24 -15.06 9.69 7.10
CA ASP A 24 -15.49 9.26 8.44
C ASP A 24 -16.53 8.13 8.33
N TRP A 25 -17.66 8.40 7.66
CA TRP A 25 -18.74 7.43 7.44
C TRP A 25 -19.01 7.19 5.94
N ASN A 26 -18.80 5.96 5.48
CA ASN A 26 -19.08 5.54 4.11
C ASN A 26 -20.47 4.87 4.01
N TYR A 27 -21.52 5.68 4.01
CA TYR A 27 -22.91 5.22 3.90
C TYR A 27 -23.30 4.88 2.45
N ASP A 28 -23.51 3.60 2.15
CA ASP A 28 -23.85 3.07 0.81
C ASP A 28 -22.88 3.49 -0.32
N GLY A 29 -21.71 4.01 0.04
CA GLY A 29 -20.73 4.55 -0.90
C GLY A 29 -19.76 3.50 -1.42
N THR A 30 -19.12 3.81 -2.55
CA THR A 30 -18.03 2.98 -3.11
C THR A 30 -16.70 3.74 -3.10
N ILE A 31 -15.77 3.24 -2.28
CA ILE A 31 -14.37 3.70 -2.23
C ILE A 31 -13.52 2.70 -3.00
N SER A 32 -12.81 3.16 -4.03
CA SER A 32 -12.18 2.23 -4.98
C SER A 32 -10.88 2.77 -5.54
N GLN A 33 -9.77 2.03 -5.46
CA GLN A 33 -8.48 2.52 -5.95
C GLN A 33 -8.09 3.84 -5.27
N SER A 34 -8.21 3.87 -3.94
CA SER A 34 -7.91 5.03 -3.10
C SER A 34 -6.90 4.70 -2.01
N TYR A 35 -6.23 5.72 -1.49
CA TYR A 35 -5.27 5.49 -0.42
C TYR A 35 -5.08 6.65 0.55
N VAL A 36 -4.60 6.33 1.74
CA VAL A 36 -4.21 7.30 2.77
C VAL A 36 -2.79 6.98 3.24
N THR A 37 -1.92 7.99 3.31
CA THR A 37 -0.60 7.87 3.93
C THR A 37 -0.36 8.86 5.06
N GLY A 38 -1.29 9.79 5.29
CA GLY A 38 -1.20 10.71 6.41
C GLY A 38 -1.79 10.10 7.68
N ASP A 39 -1.26 10.50 8.83
CA ASP A 39 -1.69 9.98 10.13
C ASP A 39 -3.11 10.43 10.47
N VAL A 40 -3.82 9.65 11.26
CA VAL A 40 -5.17 9.94 11.76
C VAL A 40 -5.12 10.01 13.28
N THR A 41 -5.54 11.13 13.84
CA THR A 41 -5.63 11.32 15.28
C THR A 41 -7.04 11.77 15.66
N VAL A 42 -7.71 11.02 16.52
CA VAL A 42 -9.02 11.35 17.08
C VAL A 42 -8.87 11.49 18.59
N THR A 43 -9.14 12.67 19.12
CA THR A 43 -8.97 12.97 20.54
C THR A 43 -10.22 13.61 21.12
N THR A 44 -10.72 13.06 22.24
CA THR A 44 -11.70 13.74 23.06
C THR A 44 -11.02 14.46 24.24
N SER A 45 -11.41 15.72 24.46
CA SER A 45 -10.89 16.56 25.55
C SER A 45 -11.51 16.22 26.93
N ASN A 46 -12.45 15.29 26.95
CA ASN A 46 -13.14 14.81 28.14
C ASN A 46 -12.96 13.29 28.21
N GLY A 47 -12.26 12.80 29.24
CA GLY A 47 -11.99 11.37 29.43
C GLY A 47 -13.22 10.49 29.74
N SER A 48 -14.45 11.03 29.64
CA SER A 48 -15.69 10.25 29.64
C SER A 48 -16.33 10.15 28.25
N ARG A 49 -15.65 10.60 27.20
CA ARG A 49 -16.15 10.63 25.81
C ARG A 49 -15.33 9.75 24.90
N ASP A 50 -16.01 9.02 24.05
CA ASP A 50 -15.40 7.95 23.28
C ASP A 50 -14.75 8.48 21.99
N ALA A 51 -13.65 7.83 21.60
CA ALA A 51 -12.86 8.17 20.43
C ALA A 51 -12.67 6.94 19.55
N TRP A 52 -13.07 7.04 18.29
CA TRP A 52 -12.98 5.95 17.31
C TRP A 52 -12.22 6.41 16.08
N ALA A 53 -11.21 5.66 15.67
CA ALA A 53 -10.36 6.05 14.55
C ALA A 53 -10.16 4.92 13.54
N GLY A 54 -10.28 5.24 12.25
CA GLY A 54 -9.99 4.32 11.15
C GLY A 54 -8.97 4.91 10.19
N GLY A 55 -7.97 4.12 9.79
CA GLY A 55 -6.90 4.61 8.90
C GLY A 55 -7.40 5.09 7.53
N LEU A 56 -8.36 4.39 6.93
CA LEU A 56 -9.07 4.83 5.71
C LEU A 56 -10.47 5.36 6.02
N VAL A 57 -11.26 4.57 6.76
CA VAL A 57 -12.66 4.86 7.08
C VAL A 57 -12.94 4.55 8.54
N SER A 58 -13.69 5.39 9.25
CA SER A 58 -14.12 5.03 10.61
C SER A 58 -15.27 4.02 10.57
N ASP A 59 -16.40 4.39 9.97
CA ASP A 59 -17.59 3.54 9.83
C ASP A 59 -17.87 3.21 8.35
N ASN A 60 -17.79 1.93 7.99
CA ASN A 60 -18.08 1.46 6.65
C ASN A 60 -19.43 0.73 6.57
N GLU A 61 -20.35 1.30 5.78
CA GLU A 61 -21.63 0.71 5.36
C GLU A 61 -21.69 0.49 3.83
N GLY A 62 -20.55 0.61 3.14
CA GLY A 62 -20.46 0.51 1.70
C GLY A 62 -19.42 -0.48 1.20
N ALA A 63 -19.02 -0.32 -0.06
CA ALA A 63 -18.01 -1.15 -0.70
C ALA A 63 -16.63 -0.46 -0.72
N ILE A 64 -15.60 -1.17 -0.28
CA ILE A 64 -14.20 -0.72 -0.35
C ILE A 64 -13.39 -1.71 -1.19
N LEU A 65 -12.76 -1.24 -2.25
CA LEU A 65 -12.08 -2.10 -3.22
C LEU A 65 -10.71 -1.55 -3.65
N ASN A 66 -9.66 -2.36 -3.57
CA ASN A 66 -8.32 -1.97 -4.03
C ASN A 66 -7.83 -0.69 -3.34
N CYS A 67 -7.73 -0.68 -2.01
CA CYS A 67 -7.39 0.51 -1.25
C CYS A 67 -6.29 0.25 -0.23
N TYR A 68 -5.58 1.28 0.24
CA TYR A 68 -4.60 1.09 1.30
C TYR A 68 -4.48 2.27 2.27
N ALA A 69 -4.08 1.99 3.51
CA ALA A 69 -3.84 2.99 4.57
C ALA A 69 -2.48 2.76 5.25
N ARG A 70 -1.62 3.78 5.29
CA ARG A 70 -0.25 3.63 5.82
C ARG A 70 0.13 4.61 6.93
N GLY A 71 -0.68 5.63 7.17
CA GLY A 71 -0.45 6.57 8.27
C GLY A 71 -0.82 5.92 9.61
N ASP A 72 -0.19 6.39 10.67
CA ASP A 72 -0.47 5.91 12.03
C ASP A 72 -1.87 6.36 12.48
N VAL A 73 -2.54 5.55 13.30
CA VAL A 73 -3.91 5.77 13.74
C VAL A 73 -3.96 5.81 15.26
N VAL A 74 -4.32 6.97 15.80
CA VAL A 74 -4.36 7.19 17.25
C VAL A 74 -5.77 7.62 17.67
N ALA A 75 -6.34 6.90 18.63
CA ALA A 75 -7.56 7.27 19.35
C ALA A 75 -7.24 7.58 20.82
N SER A 76 -7.76 8.68 21.35
CA SER A 76 -7.57 9.07 22.75
C SER A 76 -8.86 9.66 23.32
N GLY A 77 -9.33 9.13 24.45
CA GLY A 77 -10.61 9.50 25.05
C GLY A 77 -10.98 8.63 26.25
N GLY A 78 -12.27 8.53 26.54
CA GLY A 78 -12.85 7.64 27.52
C GLY A 78 -12.73 6.19 27.09
N THR A 79 -13.55 5.75 26.13
CA THR A 79 -13.29 4.53 25.35
C THR A 79 -12.56 4.90 24.07
N ALA A 80 -11.30 4.51 23.93
CA ALA A 80 -10.47 4.87 22.79
C ALA A 80 -10.06 3.61 22.02
N THR A 81 -10.58 3.48 20.80
CA THR A 81 -10.28 2.32 19.95
C THR A 81 -9.95 2.71 18.51
N SER A 82 -9.11 1.91 17.86
CA SER A 82 -8.66 2.22 16.50
C SER A 82 -8.53 0.98 15.62
N GLY A 83 -8.75 1.16 14.32
CA GLY A 83 -8.47 0.16 13.30
C GLY A 83 -7.54 0.72 12.22
N GLY A 84 -6.47 0.00 11.92
CA GLY A 84 -5.41 0.46 11.00
C GLY A 84 -5.90 0.71 9.58
N PHE A 85 -7.01 0.09 9.18
CA PHE A 85 -7.70 0.36 7.92
C PHE A 85 -9.11 0.87 8.13
N VAL A 86 -9.90 0.15 8.92
CA VAL A 86 -11.29 0.51 9.25
C VAL A 86 -11.56 0.30 10.72
N TYR A 87 -12.25 1.22 11.39
CA TYR A 87 -12.70 0.96 12.76
C TYR A 87 -13.82 -0.08 12.74
N ILE A 88 -14.99 0.25 12.17
CA ILE A 88 -16.12 -0.67 12.07
C ILE A 88 -16.50 -0.96 10.61
N ASN A 89 -16.66 -2.24 10.29
CA ASN A 89 -17.18 -2.72 9.03
C ASN A 89 -18.54 -3.39 9.23
N GLN A 90 -19.62 -2.74 8.80
CA GLN A 90 -20.99 -3.13 9.13
C GLN A 90 -21.48 -4.36 8.35
N ALA A 91 -22.64 -4.90 8.74
CA ALA A 91 -23.24 -6.04 8.04
C ALA A 91 -23.58 -5.71 6.58
N ALA A 92 -23.60 -6.75 5.72
CA ALA A 92 -23.87 -6.64 4.28
C ALA A 92 -22.90 -5.74 3.49
N THR A 93 -21.72 -5.44 4.03
CA THR A 93 -20.65 -4.69 3.35
C THR A 93 -19.54 -5.59 2.84
N THR A 94 -18.70 -5.05 1.94
CA THR A 94 -17.53 -5.75 1.40
C THR A 94 -16.29 -4.87 1.40
N ILE A 95 -15.19 -5.38 1.96
CA ILE A 95 -13.84 -4.84 1.78
C ILE A 95 -13.03 -5.89 1.02
N THR A 96 -12.40 -5.50 -0.09
CA THR A 96 -11.68 -6.44 -0.95
C THR A 96 -10.36 -5.87 -1.46
N ASN A 97 -9.32 -6.69 -1.44
CA ASN A 97 -7.98 -6.36 -1.92
C ASN A 97 -7.48 -5.06 -1.30
N ALA A 98 -7.41 -4.99 0.02
CA ALA A 98 -6.99 -3.79 0.72
C ALA A 98 -5.89 -4.09 1.74
N TYR A 99 -5.09 -3.09 2.11
CA TYR A 99 -4.09 -3.30 3.15
C TYR A 99 -3.87 -2.10 4.07
N SER A 100 -3.34 -2.38 5.27
CA SER A 100 -2.85 -1.37 6.20
C SER A 100 -1.43 -1.65 6.72
N THR A 101 -0.70 -0.60 7.06
CA THR A 101 0.65 -0.72 7.66
C THR A 101 0.92 0.25 8.80
N GLY A 102 0.06 1.25 9.02
CA GLY A 102 0.27 2.23 10.09
C GLY A 102 0.18 1.60 11.47
N ALA A 103 0.92 2.14 12.43
CA ALA A 103 0.81 1.78 13.84
C ALA A 103 -0.55 2.22 14.37
N THR A 104 -1.21 1.36 15.14
CA THR A 104 -2.47 1.67 15.82
C THR A 104 -2.22 1.92 17.30
N THR A 105 -3.04 2.79 17.89
CA THR A 105 -2.98 3.09 19.32
C THR A 105 -4.37 3.47 19.80
N GLY A 106 -4.93 2.65 20.68
CA GLY A 106 -6.16 2.93 21.42
C GLY A 106 -6.08 2.32 22.81
N ALA A 107 -6.45 3.07 23.85
CA ALA A 107 -6.32 2.60 25.24
C ALA A 107 -7.20 1.38 25.56
N ASP A 108 -8.29 1.19 24.81
CA ASP A 108 -9.31 0.16 25.06
C ASP A 108 -9.37 -0.91 23.96
N GLY A 109 -8.52 -0.79 22.94
CA GLY A 109 -8.40 -1.78 21.88
C GLY A 109 -8.00 -1.21 20.54
N ASP A 110 -7.09 -1.90 19.90
CA ASP A 110 -6.54 -1.59 18.60
C ASP A 110 -6.42 -2.85 17.73
N ALA A 111 -6.49 -2.63 16.43
CA ALA A 111 -6.43 -3.68 15.44
C ALA A 111 -5.66 -3.23 14.21
N GLY A 112 -4.76 -4.08 13.74
CA GLY A 112 -3.90 -3.74 12.61
C GLY A 112 -4.65 -3.52 11.28
N PHE A 113 -5.87 -4.07 11.12
CA PHE A 113 -6.72 -3.83 9.94
C PHE A 113 -8.13 -3.35 10.32
N CYS A 114 -8.92 -4.20 10.99
CA CYS A 114 -10.33 -3.93 11.31
C CYS A 114 -10.59 -4.19 12.80
N GLN A 115 -11.12 -3.17 13.50
CA GLN A 115 -11.43 -3.31 14.93
C GLN A 115 -12.69 -4.12 15.18
N THR A 116 -13.73 -3.94 14.38
CA THR A 116 -14.98 -4.71 14.49
C THR A 116 -15.57 -4.98 13.12
N ASN A 117 -15.83 -6.25 12.81
CA ASN A 117 -16.32 -6.70 11.52
C ASN A 117 -17.61 -7.51 11.65
N SER A 118 -18.68 -7.01 11.03
CA SER A 118 -19.92 -7.73 10.77
C SER A 118 -20.16 -8.00 9.27
N GLY A 119 -19.27 -7.50 8.41
CA GLY A 119 -19.32 -7.65 6.96
C GLY A 119 -18.35 -8.69 6.40
N THR A 120 -18.09 -8.60 5.10
CA THR A 120 -17.14 -9.49 4.41
C THR A 120 -15.82 -8.78 4.14
N ILE A 121 -14.72 -9.35 4.62
CA ILE A 121 -13.36 -8.88 4.34
C ILE A 121 -12.63 -9.98 3.58
N THR A 122 -12.15 -9.70 2.36
CA THR A 122 -11.57 -10.70 1.46
C THR A 122 -10.26 -10.22 0.84
N ASN A 123 -9.22 -11.05 0.87
CA ASN A 123 -7.89 -10.74 0.34
C ASN A 123 -7.31 -9.43 0.90
N CYS A 124 -7.59 -9.14 2.17
CA CYS A 124 -7.11 -7.95 2.86
C CYS A 124 -5.99 -8.32 3.82
N PHE A 125 -4.99 -7.45 3.92
CA PHE A 125 -3.77 -7.73 4.67
C PHE A 125 -3.41 -6.58 5.59
N TRP A 126 -2.68 -6.87 6.65
CA TRP A 126 -2.03 -5.83 7.45
C TRP A 126 -0.65 -6.30 7.88
N ASP A 127 0.22 -5.33 8.11
CA ASP A 127 1.59 -5.59 8.51
C ASP A 127 1.71 -5.76 10.02
N THR A 128 2.00 -6.98 10.47
CA THR A 128 2.06 -7.33 11.90
C THR A 128 3.27 -6.77 12.64
N GLU A 129 4.25 -6.25 11.92
CA GLU A 129 5.48 -5.71 12.51
C GLU A 129 5.41 -4.19 12.61
N THR A 130 4.82 -3.50 11.63
CA THR A 130 4.69 -2.04 11.66
C THR A 130 3.42 -1.56 12.36
N SER A 131 2.33 -2.33 12.34
CA SER A 131 1.10 -1.93 13.03
C SER A 131 1.18 -1.98 14.56
N ALA A 132 2.25 -2.57 15.11
CA ALA A 132 2.46 -2.78 16.56
C ALA A 132 1.37 -3.63 17.26
N ASP A 133 0.43 -4.17 16.50
CA ASP A 133 -0.63 -5.06 16.97
C ASP A 133 -0.44 -6.50 16.49
N ALA A 134 -1.11 -7.44 17.16
CA ALA A 134 -1.12 -8.86 16.78
C ALA A 134 -2.51 -9.33 16.28
N ALA A 135 -3.54 -8.48 16.38
CA ALA A 135 -4.93 -8.88 16.19
C ALA A 135 -5.68 -7.97 15.20
N SER A 136 -6.75 -8.53 14.63
CA SER A 136 -7.73 -7.85 13.79
C SER A 136 -8.97 -8.72 13.66
N ASP A 137 -10.16 -8.13 13.63
CA ASP A 137 -11.45 -8.84 13.45
C ASP A 137 -11.74 -9.18 11.96
N GLY A 138 -10.74 -8.97 11.11
CA GLY A 138 -10.76 -9.40 9.72
C GLY A 138 -9.46 -9.11 8.97
N GLY A 139 -9.37 -9.62 7.75
CA GLY A 139 -8.11 -9.62 7.00
C GLY A 139 -7.12 -10.66 7.55
N THR A 140 -5.92 -10.67 6.98
CA THR A 140 -4.86 -11.63 7.34
C THR A 140 -3.58 -10.87 7.67
N GLY A 141 -3.07 -11.05 8.88
CA GLY A 141 -1.77 -10.51 9.26
C GLY A 141 -0.65 -11.12 8.41
N LYS A 142 0.27 -10.27 7.97
CA LYS A 142 1.46 -10.61 7.20
C LYS A 142 2.66 -9.91 7.83
N THR A 143 3.83 -10.54 7.80
CA THR A 143 5.06 -9.86 8.20
C THR A 143 5.45 -8.80 7.17
N THR A 144 6.34 -7.86 7.50
CA THR A 144 6.87 -6.89 6.54
C THR A 144 7.45 -7.60 5.33
N ALA A 145 8.26 -8.65 5.55
CA ALA A 145 8.85 -9.41 4.44
C ALA A 145 7.79 -9.99 3.49
N GLN A 146 6.65 -10.46 4.01
CA GLN A 146 5.54 -10.95 3.20
C GLN A 146 4.81 -9.80 2.49
N MET A 147 4.60 -8.67 3.16
CA MET A 147 3.97 -7.47 2.60
C MET A 147 4.81 -6.78 1.51
N LEU A 148 6.12 -7.01 1.50
CA LEU A 148 7.03 -6.55 0.43
C LEU A 148 7.19 -7.58 -0.71
N THR A 149 6.54 -8.74 -0.61
CA THR A 149 6.65 -9.81 -1.60
C THR A 149 5.44 -9.82 -2.54
N LYS A 150 5.66 -9.56 -3.85
CA LYS A 150 4.61 -9.53 -4.89
C LYS A 150 3.72 -10.80 -4.88
N ALA A 151 4.34 -11.97 -4.70
CA ALA A 151 3.65 -13.26 -4.67
C ALA A 151 2.53 -13.30 -3.62
N THR A 152 2.73 -12.70 -2.45
CA THR A 152 1.72 -12.61 -1.37
C THR A 152 0.38 -12.08 -1.87
N PHE A 153 0.42 -11.10 -2.77
CA PHE A 153 -0.76 -10.42 -3.30
C PHE A 153 -1.28 -11.10 -4.57
N THR A 154 -0.41 -11.55 -5.48
CA THR A 154 -0.84 -12.26 -6.70
C THR A 154 -1.49 -13.60 -6.39
N ASP A 155 -1.00 -14.31 -5.38
CA ASP A 155 -1.58 -15.60 -4.94
C ASP A 155 -2.96 -15.40 -4.30
N ALA A 156 -3.21 -14.22 -3.74
CA ALA A 156 -4.52 -13.78 -3.27
C ALA A 156 -5.41 -13.20 -4.39
N GLY A 157 -4.95 -13.21 -5.64
CA GLY A 157 -5.72 -12.77 -6.81
C GLY A 157 -5.72 -11.26 -7.06
N TRP A 158 -4.78 -10.50 -6.49
CA TRP A 158 -4.67 -9.07 -6.77
C TRP A 158 -4.23 -8.81 -8.21
N ASN A 159 -4.82 -7.80 -8.85
CA ASN A 159 -4.55 -7.48 -10.25
C ASN A 159 -3.33 -6.56 -10.41
N PHE A 160 -2.17 -7.16 -10.68
CA PHE A 160 -0.92 -6.44 -11.02
C PHE A 160 -0.77 -6.11 -12.51
N ALA A 161 -1.76 -6.43 -13.36
CA ALA A 161 -1.74 -6.06 -14.78
C ALA A 161 -2.31 -4.65 -15.03
N GLY A 162 -2.99 -4.06 -14.06
CA GLY A 162 -3.69 -2.78 -14.28
C GLY A 162 -4.06 -1.96 -13.05
N ILE A 163 -3.93 -2.51 -11.84
CA ILE A 163 -4.40 -1.84 -10.61
C ILE A 163 -3.24 -1.60 -9.65
N TRP A 164 -2.52 -2.68 -9.35
CA TRP A 164 -1.44 -2.68 -8.37
C TRP A 164 -0.08 -2.78 -9.05
N SER A 165 0.90 -2.12 -8.46
CA SER A 165 2.32 -2.30 -8.75
C SER A 165 3.06 -2.48 -7.43
N ILE A 166 4.26 -3.07 -7.47
CA ILE A 166 5.12 -3.21 -6.29
C ILE A 166 6.57 -3.05 -6.73
N LEU A 167 7.27 -2.12 -6.11
CA LEU A 167 8.68 -1.83 -6.38
C LEU A 167 9.34 -1.46 -5.07
N SER A 168 10.51 -2.06 -4.77
CA SER A 168 11.28 -1.78 -3.55
C SER A 168 11.65 -0.30 -3.34
N THR A 169 11.56 0.52 -4.40
CA THR A 169 11.92 1.94 -4.37
C THR A 169 10.71 2.88 -4.31
N VAL A 170 9.48 2.36 -4.36
CA VAL A 170 8.24 3.15 -4.34
C VAL A 170 7.37 2.67 -3.19
N ASN A 171 6.75 3.60 -2.47
CA ASN A 171 5.85 3.28 -1.35
C ASN A 171 6.52 2.31 -0.35
N ASP A 172 7.82 2.52 -0.11
CA ASP A 172 8.69 1.71 0.76
C ASP A 172 8.71 0.21 0.43
N GLY A 173 8.41 -0.15 -0.82
CA GLY A 173 8.35 -1.54 -1.27
C GLY A 173 6.99 -2.20 -1.09
N TYR A 174 6.01 -1.54 -0.49
CA TYR A 174 4.64 -2.05 -0.39
C TYR A 174 3.88 -1.85 -1.72
N PRO A 175 2.84 -2.65 -2.00
CA PRO A 175 2.01 -2.45 -3.18
C PRO A 175 1.42 -1.05 -3.23
N PHE A 176 1.40 -0.43 -4.40
CA PHE A 176 0.81 0.89 -4.60
C PHE A 176 -0.11 0.88 -5.83
N LEU A 177 -1.00 1.87 -5.87
CA LEU A 177 -2.00 1.97 -6.93
C LEU A 177 -1.41 2.64 -8.18
N GLY A 178 -1.72 2.07 -9.34
CA GLY A 178 -1.28 2.57 -10.64
C GLY A 178 -0.32 1.62 -11.36
N ASN A 179 -0.21 1.83 -12.68
CA ASN A 179 0.73 1.11 -13.52
C ASN A 179 2.02 1.92 -13.66
N ILE A 180 3.15 1.23 -13.57
CA ILE A 180 4.48 1.68 -14.01
C ILE A 180 4.82 1.05 -15.37
N ALA A 181 3.80 0.86 -16.22
CA ALA A 181 3.98 0.17 -17.49
C ALA A 181 4.44 1.16 -18.59
N ARG A 182 5.73 1.52 -18.58
CA ARG A 182 6.46 1.71 -19.84
C ARG A 182 7.28 0.46 -20.09
N ALA A 183 6.85 -0.32 -21.08
CA ALA A 183 7.70 -1.37 -21.61
C ALA A 183 8.80 -0.72 -22.46
N TYR A 184 10.05 -0.79 -22.00
CA TYR A 184 11.18 -0.40 -22.84
C TYR A 184 11.94 -1.66 -23.23
N THR A 185 12.04 -1.89 -24.54
CA THR A 185 12.96 -2.88 -25.09
C THR A 185 14.19 -2.11 -25.54
N ILE A 186 15.33 -2.37 -24.92
CA ILE A 186 16.59 -1.85 -25.42
C ILE A 186 16.97 -2.72 -26.62
N PRO A 187 17.09 -2.16 -27.84
CA PRO A 187 17.53 -2.91 -28.99
C PRO A 187 18.97 -3.40 -28.77
N THR A 188 19.28 -4.55 -29.38
CA THR A 188 20.48 -5.36 -29.23
C THR A 188 21.73 -4.55 -28.86
N LEU A 189 22.23 -4.76 -27.64
CA LEU A 189 23.53 -4.23 -27.23
C LEU A 189 24.62 -5.10 -27.86
N PHE A 190 25.54 -4.48 -28.58
CA PHE A 190 26.70 -5.15 -29.16
C PHE A 190 27.98 -4.73 -28.43
N ASP A 191 28.94 -5.65 -28.37
CA ASP A 191 30.31 -5.33 -28.00
C ASP A 191 31.07 -4.61 -29.12
N ASP A 192 32.28 -4.17 -28.82
CA ASP A 192 33.23 -3.57 -29.76
C ASP A 192 33.63 -4.49 -30.93
N LYS A 193 33.18 -5.75 -30.92
CA LYS A 193 33.33 -6.76 -31.97
C LYS A 193 32.00 -7.21 -32.59
N GLY A 194 30.87 -6.55 -32.28
CA GLY A 194 29.55 -6.88 -32.81
C GLY A 194 28.87 -8.10 -32.20
N ARG A 195 29.27 -8.56 -31.01
CA ARG A 195 28.71 -9.75 -30.33
C ARG A 195 27.68 -9.37 -29.30
N VAL A 196 26.69 -10.24 -29.09
CA VAL A 196 25.70 -10.13 -28.01
C VAL A 196 26.37 -10.51 -26.68
N PRO A 197 26.35 -9.64 -25.66
CA PRO A 197 26.98 -9.90 -24.37
C PRO A 197 26.12 -10.84 -23.52
N LYS A 198 26.30 -12.15 -23.73
CA LYS A 198 25.64 -13.20 -22.97
C LYS A 198 25.94 -13.07 -21.47
N GLY A 199 24.91 -12.97 -20.64
CA GLY A 199 25.04 -12.85 -19.18
C GLY A 199 25.29 -11.44 -18.66
N ALA A 200 25.31 -10.42 -19.53
CA ALA A 200 25.31 -9.03 -19.11
C ALA A 200 23.95 -8.64 -18.53
N ARG A 201 23.98 -7.61 -17.69
CA ARG A 201 22.79 -7.03 -17.05
C ARG A 201 22.60 -5.62 -17.54
N VAL A 202 21.36 -5.19 -17.69
CA VAL A 202 21.04 -3.79 -17.91
C VAL A 202 20.24 -3.28 -16.71
N ARG A 203 20.70 -2.15 -16.17
CA ARG A 203 20.05 -1.46 -15.07
C ARG A 203 19.37 -0.20 -15.59
N ALA A 204 18.13 0.01 -15.18
CA ALA A 204 17.41 1.25 -15.38
C ALA A 204 17.59 2.14 -14.14
N TYR A 205 17.96 3.40 -14.37
CA TYR A 205 18.16 4.41 -13.33
C TYR A 205 17.22 5.57 -13.55
N ARG A 206 16.58 6.09 -12.49
CA ARG A 206 15.85 7.36 -12.59
C ARG A 206 16.82 8.51 -12.83
N ASN A 207 16.45 9.44 -13.71
CA ASN A 207 17.30 10.58 -14.03
C ASN A 207 17.40 11.61 -12.90
N ASP A 208 16.37 11.74 -12.07
CA ASP A 208 16.28 12.70 -10.98
C ASP A 208 17.15 12.33 -9.76
N THR A 209 17.09 11.06 -9.37
CA THR A 209 17.67 10.54 -8.12
C THR A 209 18.91 9.70 -8.36
N LYS A 210 19.16 9.30 -9.60
CA LYS A 210 20.23 8.36 -9.99
C LYS A 210 20.15 7.01 -9.27
N ARG A 211 18.97 6.64 -8.74
CA ARG A 211 18.73 5.32 -8.12
C ARG A 211 18.33 4.29 -9.17
N CYS A 212 18.84 3.07 -9.01
CA CYS A 212 18.45 1.92 -9.82
C CYS A 212 17.02 1.51 -9.48
N VAL A 213 16.15 1.37 -10.47
CA VAL A 213 14.73 1.00 -10.29
C VAL A 213 14.41 -0.40 -10.78
N GLU A 214 15.13 -0.90 -11.79
CA GLU A 214 14.94 -2.24 -12.33
C GLU A 214 16.27 -2.74 -12.90
N GLU A 215 16.54 -4.04 -12.77
CA GLU A 215 17.69 -4.71 -13.38
C GLU A 215 17.19 -5.93 -14.15
N GLN A 216 17.59 -6.05 -15.42
CA GLN A 216 17.19 -7.15 -16.29
C GLN A 216 18.43 -7.85 -16.87
N LEU A 217 18.32 -9.17 -17.03
CA LEU A 217 19.30 -9.95 -17.80
C LEU A 217 19.05 -9.72 -19.28
N ILE A 218 20.14 -9.67 -20.06
CA ILE A 218 20.06 -9.68 -21.51
C ILE A 218 19.74 -11.10 -22.00
N ASP A 219 18.77 -11.22 -22.90
CA ASP A 219 18.37 -12.50 -23.51
C ASP A 219 19.38 -12.98 -24.58
N GLU A 220 19.12 -14.15 -25.16
CA GLU A 220 20.01 -14.73 -26.20
C GLU A 220 20.09 -13.91 -27.50
N TYR A 221 19.15 -12.99 -27.70
CA TYR A 221 19.06 -12.10 -28.85
C TYR A 221 19.59 -10.69 -28.55
N GLY A 222 20.11 -10.46 -27.34
CA GLY A 222 20.68 -9.19 -26.91
C GLY A 222 19.65 -8.15 -26.45
N ASN A 223 18.41 -8.54 -26.23
CA ASN A 223 17.36 -7.65 -25.75
C ASN A 223 17.28 -7.69 -24.22
N ALA A 224 16.86 -6.57 -23.65
CA ALA A 224 16.39 -6.50 -22.26
C ALA A 224 15.01 -5.85 -22.26
N THR A 225 14.03 -6.51 -21.65
CA THR A 225 12.66 -6.03 -21.53
C THR A 225 12.42 -5.56 -20.10
N PHE A 226 12.21 -4.26 -19.95
CA PHE A 226 11.82 -3.65 -18.69
C PHE A 226 10.31 -3.50 -18.67
N THR A 227 9.66 -3.91 -17.59
CA THR A 227 8.18 -3.89 -17.50
C THR A 227 7.66 -3.05 -16.34
N GLU A 228 8.55 -2.54 -15.49
CA GLU A 228 8.21 -1.87 -14.23
C GLU A 228 8.93 -0.52 -14.11
N LEU A 229 9.01 0.25 -15.22
CA LEU A 229 9.68 1.55 -15.25
C LEU A 229 8.77 2.72 -14.82
N PRO A 230 9.27 3.66 -14.00
CA PRO A 230 8.51 4.85 -13.61
C PRO A 230 7.95 5.64 -14.82
N LEU A 231 6.67 6.00 -14.79
CA LEU A 231 6.03 6.84 -15.83
C LEU A 231 6.26 8.33 -15.61
N ASP A 232 6.48 8.73 -14.36
CA ASP A 232 6.60 10.11 -13.89
C ASP A 232 7.98 10.73 -14.16
N VAL A 233 8.98 9.91 -14.49
CA VAL A 233 10.35 10.37 -14.70
C VAL A 233 11.04 9.67 -15.86
N ASP A 234 11.98 10.37 -16.47
CA ASP A 234 12.88 9.77 -17.44
C ASP A 234 13.83 8.78 -16.77
N VAL A 235 14.11 7.69 -17.47
CA VAL A 235 15.07 6.67 -17.07
C VAL A 235 16.24 6.60 -18.04
N THR A 236 17.44 6.36 -17.51
CA THR A 236 18.63 6.03 -18.30
C THR A 236 19.01 4.58 -18.06
N PHE A 237 19.44 3.90 -19.12
CA PHE A 237 19.84 2.50 -19.05
C PHE A 237 21.36 2.36 -19.09
N HIS A 238 21.91 1.56 -18.19
CA HIS A 238 23.34 1.29 -18.10
C HIS A 238 23.56 -0.22 -18.20
N ALA A 239 24.28 -0.64 -19.24
CA ALA A 239 24.70 -2.02 -19.39
C ALA A 239 25.95 -2.26 -18.53
N ILE A 240 25.91 -3.29 -17.69
CA ILE A 240 27.07 -3.76 -16.92
C ILE A 240 27.53 -5.08 -17.50
N TRP A 241 28.76 -5.02 -18.00
CA TRP A 241 29.48 -6.16 -18.51
C TRP A 241 30.02 -7.02 -17.37
N GLY A 242 29.51 -8.23 -17.20
CA GLY A 242 30.19 -9.28 -16.45
C GLY A 242 31.14 -10.01 -17.41
N GLY A 243 32.46 -9.82 -17.29
CA GLY A 243 33.48 -10.46 -18.15
C GLY A 243 33.43 -12.00 -18.11
N THR A 244 34.12 -12.76 -18.97
CA THR A 244 35.33 -12.55 -19.79
C THR A 244 35.08 -12.72 -21.29
N THR A 245 35.89 -12.02 -22.10
CA THR A 245 36.04 -12.21 -23.56
C THR A 245 36.34 -13.64 -23.99
#